data_AF-K1QJE2-F1
#
_entry.id   AF-K1QJE2-F1
#
_cell.length_a   1.000
_cell.length_b   1.000
_cell.length_c   1.000
_cell.angle_alpha   90.00
_cell.angle_beta   90.00
_cell.angle_gamma   90.00
#
_symmetry.space_group_name_H-M   'P 1'
#
loop_
_entity.id
_entity.type
_entity.pdbx_description
1 polymer ?
#
loop_
_entity_poly.entity_id
_entity_poly.type
_entity_poly.pdbx_seq_one_letter_code
_entity_poly.pdbx_strand_id
1 'polypeptide(L)'
;MTSRLLFLSSLVALVAWPARAQTGTCPVVSSISVQPGFDYESFANESRWNVVLYSKIIPIEGLDMQVVKSDVSLMFSRDADNNKTVTLVADIKVKGDFVFENFTTSAWKTVKYNSFTPIEGITIYSTSDQKSQFGLKGDQPFVYNVARIGITPTRSVCYSDTGTVEFLDNNQAKMFLKYHNKKTGQTHQQNQWVLYTDYDNMAVVYACQKEQTDGTCHADHRYIWILAKKSTLTPEEEARANGIAASVCISGLKTVDHNQPCP
;
A
#
# COMPACT_ATOMS: atom_id res chain seq x y z
N MET A 1 54.85 -47.34 -9.32
CA MET A 1 55.65 -46.39 -8.52
C MET A 1 54.95 -45.04 -8.57
N THR A 2 54.67 -44.46 -7.38
CA THR A 2 54.28 -43.05 -7.07
C THR A 2 53.02 -42.46 -7.72
N SER A 3 52.15 -41.65 -7.10
CA SER A 3 51.68 -41.31 -5.74
C SER A 3 50.66 -40.18 -5.91
N ARG A 4 49.48 -40.24 -5.23
CA ARG A 4 48.52 -39.17 -4.76
C ARG A 4 48.24 -37.93 -5.66
N LEU A 5 47.01 -37.47 -5.87
CA LEU A 5 46.08 -36.90 -4.87
C LEU A 5 44.61 -36.90 -5.38
N LEU A 6 43.70 -37.06 -4.42
CA LEU A 6 42.23 -36.96 -4.53
C LEU A 6 41.74 -35.52 -4.70
N PHE A 7 40.63 -35.31 -5.42
CA PHE A 7 39.55 -34.40 -4.99
C PHE A 7 38.19 -34.91 -5.50
N LEU A 8 37.33 -35.32 -4.56
CA LEU A 8 35.90 -35.54 -4.71
C LEU A 8 35.15 -34.23 -4.43
N SER A 9 34.04 -33.98 -5.16
CA SER A 9 32.74 -33.50 -4.62
C SER A 9 31.84 -33.16 -5.83
N SER A 10 30.88 -34.01 -6.22
CA SER A 10 29.56 -34.31 -5.62
C SER A 10 28.46 -33.30 -6.01
N LEU A 11 27.63 -33.72 -6.97
CA LEU A 11 26.25 -33.27 -7.18
C LEU A 11 25.44 -33.44 -5.88
N VAL A 12 24.65 -32.43 -5.50
CA VAL A 12 23.50 -32.61 -4.60
C VAL A 12 22.30 -31.85 -5.17
N ALA A 13 21.21 -32.59 -5.37
CA ALA A 13 19.93 -32.11 -5.86
C ALA A 13 19.22 -31.23 -4.82
N LEU A 14 18.64 -30.12 -5.26
CA LEU A 14 17.73 -29.31 -4.45
C LEU A 14 16.30 -29.85 -4.59
N VAL A 15 15.86 -30.54 -3.53
CA VAL A 15 14.48 -30.96 -3.31
C VAL A 15 13.65 -29.72 -3.00
N ALA A 16 12.63 -29.45 -3.83
CA ALA A 16 11.64 -28.41 -3.57
C ALA A 16 10.62 -28.92 -2.54
N TRP A 17 10.47 -28.20 -1.42
CA TRP A 17 9.37 -28.32 -0.44
C TRP A 17 8.88 -26.92 -0.03
N PRO A 18 7.63 -26.78 0.44
CA PRO A 18 6.79 -25.61 0.17
C PRO A 18 7.08 -24.44 1.11
N ALA A 19 7.05 -23.22 0.57
CA ALA A 19 7.18 -21.99 1.34
C ALA A 19 5.97 -21.82 2.27
N ARG A 20 6.19 -22.13 3.55
CA ARG A 20 5.29 -21.79 4.66
C ARG A 20 5.48 -20.31 4.97
N ALA A 21 4.39 -19.54 4.97
CA ALA A 21 4.41 -18.14 5.36
C ALA A 21 4.98 -17.99 6.78
N GLN A 22 6.12 -17.32 6.91
CA GLN A 22 6.65 -16.85 8.18
C GLN A 22 6.30 -15.38 8.34
N THR A 23 5.44 -15.10 9.30
CA THR A 23 5.17 -13.77 9.83
C THR A 23 6.44 -13.15 10.36
N GLY A 24 6.83 -12.00 9.80
CA GLY A 24 7.64 -10.97 10.46
C GLY A 24 9.02 -11.39 10.97
N THR A 25 10.02 -11.33 10.10
CA THR A 25 11.40 -10.84 10.37
C THR A 25 12.19 -10.92 9.06
N CYS A 26 12.84 -9.83 8.63
CA CYS A 26 13.71 -9.85 7.46
C CYS A 26 14.87 -10.85 7.67
N PRO A 27 15.30 -11.59 6.64
CA PRO A 27 16.35 -12.60 6.77
C PRO A 27 17.69 -11.94 7.12
N VAL A 28 18.45 -12.60 8.00
CA VAL A 28 19.83 -12.21 8.33
C VAL A 28 20.70 -12.42 7.09
N VAL A 29 21.30 -11.34 6.60
CA VAL A 29 22.21 -11.37 5.44
C VAL A 29 23.56 -11.90 5.91
N SER A 30 23.75 -13.21 5.86
CA SER A 30 25.08 -13.81 5.98
C SER A 30 25.63 -14.05 4.57
N SER A 31 26.83 -13.51 4.32
CA SER A 31 27.66 -13.63 3.10
C SER A 31 27.32 -12.73 1.90
N ILE A 32 27.64 -11.43 2.04
CA ILE A 32 27.98 -10.57 0.90
C ILE A 32 29.48 -10.24 1.02
N SER A 33 30.25 -10.47 -0.04
CA SER A 33 31.67 -10.08 -0.09
C SER A 33 31.80 -8.56 -0.14
N VAL A 34 32.44 -7.97 0.87
CA VAL A 34 32.63 -6.52 1.01
C VAL A 34 34.06 -6.11 0.64
N GLN A 35 34.25 -4.85 0.21
CA GLN A 35 35.56 -4.34 -0.20
C GLN A 35 36.60 -4.30 0.95
N PRO A 36 37.92 -4.36 0.66
CA PRO A 36 38.97 -4.24 1.67
C PRO A 36 38.89 -2.90 2.40
N GLY A 37 38.87 -2.94 3.74
CA GLY A 37 38.72 -1.75 4.59
C GLY A 37 37.29 -1.45 5.04
N PHE A 38 36.33 -2.29 4.66
CA PHE A 38 35.00 -2.27 5.28
C PHE A 38 35.08 -2.80 6.71
N ASP A 39 34.78 -1.94 7.68
CA ASP A 39 34.76 -2.29 9.10
C ASP A 39 33.47 -3.06 9.43
N TYR A 40 33.55 -4.38 9.27
CA TYR A 40 32.45 -5.28 9.56
C TYR A 40 32.05 -5.27 11.04
N GLU A 41 32.99 -5.03 11.96
CA GLU A 41 32.65 -4.99 13.38
C GLU A 41 31.87 -3.71 13.71
N SER A 42 32.26 -2.54 13.21
CA SER A 42 31.43 -1.33 13.32
C SER A 42 30.04 -1.50 12.68
N PHE A 43 29.96 -2.20 11.55
CA PHE A 43 28.69 -2.48 10.87
C PHE A 43 27.81 -3.50 11.61
N ALA A 44 28.38 -4.58 12.14
CA ALA A 44 27.64 -5.71 12.71
C ALA A 44 27.31 -5.54 14.20
N ASN A 45 28.05 -4.69 14.93
CA ASN A 45 28.01 -4.75 16.39
C ASN A 45 26.79 -4.03 17.02
N GLU A 46 26.00 -3.22 16.28
CA GLU A 46 24.93 -2.44 16.96
C GLU A 46 23.59 -2.19 16.23
N SER A 47 23.27 -2.75 15.05
CA SER A 47 21.91 -2.54 14.47
C SER A 47 21.52 -3.54 13.40
N ARG A 48 20.22 -3.87 13.32
CA ARG A 48 19.64 -4.60 12.18
C ARG A 48 19.56 -3.64 10.98
N TRP A 49 20.18 -4.02 9.87
CA TRP A 49 20.16 -3.24 8.64
C TRP A 49 19.06 -3.74 7.70
N ASN A 50 18.30 -2.82 7.09
CA ASN A 50 17.45 -3.16 5.95
C ASN A 50 18.29 -3.07 4.67
N VAL A 51 18.37 -4.16 3.92
CA VAL A 51 19.02 -4.17 2.60
C VAL A 51 18.00 -3.72 1.58
N VAL A 52 18.21 -2.54 1.01
CA VAL A 52 17.42 -2.07 -0.13
C VAL A 52 18.28 -2.20 -1.38
N LEU A 53 17.92 -3.16 -2.23
CA LEU A 53 18.55 -3.38 -3.54
C LEU A 53 18.06 -2.28 -4.49
N TYR A 54 18.96 -1.38 -4.89
CA TYR A 54 18.66 -0.36 -5.90
C TYR A 54 19.55 -0.51 -7.14
N SER A 55 18.99 -0.18 -8.30
CA SER A 55 19.75 0.16 -9.51
C SER A 55 20.21 1.63 -9.54
N LYS A 56 19.76 2.47 -8.57
CA LYS A 56 20.10 3.89 -8.45
C LYS A 56 20.00 4.37 -7.01
N ILE A 57 21.06 5.01 -6.50
CA ILE A 57 21.15 5.53 -5.13
C ILE A 57 20.36 6.84 -5.03
N ILE A 58 19.36 6.93 -4.15
CA ILE A 58 18.59 8.16 -3.91
C ILE A 58 18.63 8.49 -2.41
N PRO A 59 19.24 9.63 -2.01
CA PRO A 59 19.29 10.02 -0.61
C PRO A 59 17.90 10.32 -0.04
N ILE A 60 17.54 9.68 1.08
CA ILE A 60 16.32 9.99 1.86
C ILE A 60 16.71 10.89 3.03
N GLU A 61 15.97 11.99 3.20
CA GLU A 61 16.21 12.96 4.28
C GLU A 61 15.88 12.36 5.67
N GLY A 62 16.80 12.48 6.63
CA GLY A 62 16.63 11.98 8.00
C GLY A 62 16.94 10.49 8.20
N LEU A 63 17.57 9.83 7.21
CA LEU A 63 18.19 8.51 7.36
C LEU A 63 19.69 8.63 7.22
N ASP A 64 20.44 7.97 8.11
CA ASP A 64 21.87 7.84 7.94
C ASP A 64 22.12 6.72 6.92
N MET A 65 22.65 7.09 5.76
CA MET A 65 22.81 6.19 4.62
C MET A 65 24.29 5.97 4.37
N GLN A 66 24.73 4.71 4.47
CA GLN A 66 26.04 4.31 3.98
C GLN A 66 25.87 3.63 2.62
N VAL A 67 26.56 4.19 1.63
CA VAL A 67 26.65 3.62 0.28
C VAL A 67 27.89 2.74 0.22
N VAL A 68 27.69 1.43 0.08
CA VAL A 68 28.79 0.53 -0.28
C VAL A 68 28.88 0.52 -1.80
N LYS A 69 29.95 1.10 -2.36
CA LYS A 69 30.24 0.98 -3.80
C LYS A 69 30.65 -0.46 -4.10
N SER A 70 29.75 -1.23 -4.71
CA SER A 70 30.04 -2.52 -5.36
C SER A 70 29.42 -2.51 -6.77
N ASP A 71 29.62 -3.55 -7.58
CA ASP A 71 28.97 -3.70 -8.90
C ASP A 71 27.42 -3.64 -8.81
N VAL A 72 26.88 -3.85 -7.60
CA VAL A 72 25.50 -3.57 -7.21
C VAL A 72 25.51 -2.49 -6.13
N SER A 73 24.84 -1.36 -6.37
CA SER A 73 24.73 -0.31 -5.35
C SER A 73 23.75 -0.76 -4.26
N LEU A 74 24.27 -1.17 -3.10
CA LEU A 74 23.46 -1.54 -1.94
C LEU A 74 23.33 -0.32 -1.03
N MET A 75 22.10 0.08 -0.73
CA MET A 75 21.82 1.12 0.27
C MET A 75 21.40 0.46 1.58
N PHE A 76 22.08 0.85 2.65
CA PHE A 76 21.73 0.46 4.01
C PHE A 76 21.20 1.70 4.73
N SER A 77 19.95 1.62 5.17
CA SER A 77 19.32 2.68 5.98
C SER A 77 19.46 2.33 7.45
N ARG A 78 20.11 3.21 8.23
CA ARG A 78 20.10 3.13 9.68
C ARG A 78 18.87 3.88 10.20
N ASP A 79 17.95 3.13 10.77
CA ASP A 79 16.94 3.67 11.66
C ASP A 79 17.32 3.35 13.09
N ALA A 80 17.71 4.37 13.86
CA ALA A 80 18.17 4.22 15.24
C ALA A 80 17.12 3.56 16.15
N ASP A 81 15.83 3.63 15.78
CA ASP A 81 14.70 3.11 16.55
C ASP A 81 14.02 1.89 15.89
N ASN A 82 14.48 1.46 14.71
CA ASN A 82 13.99 0.29 13.98
C ASN A 82 12.44 0.30 13.73
N ASN A 83 11.88 1.47 13.46
CA ASN A 83 10.45 1.79 13.34
C ASN A 83 10.04 2.41 11.97
N LYS A 84 10.98 2.70 11.07
CA LYS A 84 10.77 3.29 9.74
C LYS A 84 10.87 2.22 8.66
N THR A 85 9.72 1.70 8.25
CA THR A 85 9.60 0.92 7.01
C THR A 85 9.51 1.87 5.82
N VAL A 86 10.43 1.73 4.86
CA VAL A 86 10.33 2.41 3.56
C VAL A 86 9.52 1.50 2.63
N THR A 87 8.37 1.97 2.17
CA THR A 87 7.54 1.26 1.20
C THR A 87 7.53 2.04 -0.11
N LEU A 88 8.13 1.46 -1.15
CA LEU A 88 8.07 1.98 -2.51
C LEU A 88 6.70 1.70 -3.13
N VAL A 89 6.18 2.63 -3.91
CA VAL A 89 4.88 2.48 -4.58
C VAL A 89 4.87 1.26 -5.50
N ALA A 90 5.97 1.03 -6.21
CA ALA A 90 6.14 -0.11 -7.11
C ALA A 90 6.07 -1.48 -6.40
N ASP A 91 6.43 -1.54 -5.12
CA ASP A 91 6.52 -2.79 -4.35
C ASP A 91 5.23 -3.14 -3.60
N ILE A 92 4.25 -2.22 -3.58
CA ILE A 92 2.98 -2.42 -2.90
C ILE A 92 2.26 -3.65 -3.47
N LYS A 93 1.99 -4.61 -2.59
CA LYS A 93 1.28 -5.84 -2.95
C LYS A 93 -0.21 -5.57 -3.03
N VAL A 94 -0.75 -5.76 -4.23
CA VAL A 94 -2.20 -5.73 -4.49
C VAL A 94 -2.79 -7.13 -4.37
N LYS A 95 -4.12 -7.24 -4.26
CA LYS A 95 -4.85 -8.50 -4.24
C LYS A 95 -4.56 -9.30 -5.51
N GLY A 96 -3.91 -10.46 -5.35
CA GLY A 96 -3.76 -11.44 -6.43
C GLY A 96 -5.10 -11.95 -6.92
N ASP A 97 -5.20 -12.19 -8.24
CA ASP A 97 -6.40 -12.70 -8.92
C ASP A 97 -7.67 -11.92 -8.56
N PHE A 98 -7.54 -10.59 -8.43
CA PHE A 98 -8.69 -9.73 -8.19
C PHE A 98 -9.62 -9.74 -9.41
N VAL A 99 -10.92 -9.96 -9.15
CA VAL A 99 -11.97 -9.96 -10.16
C VAL A 99 -12.93 -8.82 -9.83
N PHE A 100 -12.97 -7.80 -10.68
CA PHE A 100 -13.76 -6.59 -10.48
C PHE A 100 -15.26 -6.88 -10.38
N GLU A 101 -15.78 -7.81 -11.19
CA GLU A 101 -17.20 -8.21 -11.18
C GLU A 101 -17.68 -8.65 -9.79
N ASN A 102 -16.87 -9.43 -9.07
CA ASN A 102 -17.21 -9.88 -7.72
C ASN A 102 -17.27 -8.72 -6.71
N PHE A 103 -16.65 -7.58 -7.03
CA PHE A 103 -16.66 -6.37 -6.22
C PHE A 103 -17.93 -5.52 -6.42
N THR A 104 -18.72 -5.81 -7.45
CA THR A 104 -19.90 -5.02 -7.86
C THR A 104 -21.21 -5.42 -7.19
N THR A 105 -21.21 -6.52 -6.43
CA THR A 105 -22.43 -7.16 -5.91
C THR A 105 -23.30 -6.25 -5.04
N SER A 106 -22.70 -5.31 -4.31
CA SER A 106 -23.39 -4.38 -3.44
C SER A 106 -22.49 -3.20 -3.06
N ALA A 107 -23.12 -2.12 -2.56
CA ALA A 107 -22.40 -0.95 -2.09
C ALA A 107 -21.47 -1.31 -0.91
N TRP A 108 -20.29 -0.72 -0.93
CA TRP A 108 -19.33 -0.78 0.15
C TRP A 108 -19.45 0.46 1.03
N LYS A 109 -19.44 0.27 2.34
CA LYS A 109 -19.33 1.35 3.32
C LYS A 109 -17.86 1.52 3.70
N THR A 110 -17.32 2.72 3.62
CA THR A 110 -16.03 3.01 4.24
C THR A 110 -16.24 3.07 5.74
N VAL A 111 -15.70 2.10 6.48
CA VAL A 111 -15.81 2.06 7.95
C VAL A 111 -14.60 2.69 8.63
N LYS A 112 -13.43 2.65 7.98
CA LYS A 112 -12.22 3.33 8.44
C LYS A 112 -11.42 3.94 7.29
N TYR A 113 -10.68 5.01 7.58
CA TYR A 113 -9.85 5.72 6.61
C TYR A 113 -8.77 6.56 7.30
N ASN A 114 -7.72 7.00 6.61
CA ASN A 114 -6.71 7.90 7.20
C ASN A 114 -7.03 9.39 6.96
N SER A 115 -7.36 9.73 5.71
CA SER A 115 -7.62 11.09 5.25
C SER A 115 -8.63 11.07 4.11
N PHE A 116 -9.42 12.13 4.02
CA PHE A 116 -10.35 12.30 2.92
C PHE A 116 -9.62 13.00 1.77
N THR A 117 -9.85 12.56 0.54
CA THR A 117 -9.19 13.17 -0.63
C THR A 117 -9.68 14.60 -0.80
N PRO A 118 -8.78 15.60 -0.93
CA PRO A 118 -9.19 16.99 -1.10
C PRO A 118 -10.11 17.16 -2.31
N ILE A 119 -11.16 17.97 -2.14
CA ILE A 119 -12.01 18.43 -3.23
C ILE A 119 -11.62 19.87 -3.53
N GLU A 120 -11.22 20.14 -4.77
CA GLU A 120 -10.79 21.47 -5.17
C GLU A 120 -11.87 22.53 -4.90
N GLY A 121 -11.45 23.62 -4.23
CA GLY A 121 -12.35 24.72 -3.87
C GLY A 121 -13.26 24.47 -2.67
N ILE A 122 -13.15 23.32 -1.98
CA ILE A 122 -13.99 22.99 -0.82
C ILE A 122 -13.12 22.65 0.40
N THR A 123 -13.28 23.44 1.47
CA THR A 123 -12.74 23.08 2.79
C THR A 123 -13.66 22.07 3.46
N ILE A 124 -13.13 20.91 3.81
CA ILE A 124 -13.89 19.81 4.43
C ILE A 124 -13.60 19.80 5.93
N TYR A 125 -14.62 20.06 6.74
CA TYR A 125 -14.54 20.09 8.20
C TYR A 125 -14.82 18.74 8.84
N SER A 126 -15.68 17.93 8.21
CA SER A 126 -16.04 16.60 8.68
C SER A 126 -16.50 15.73 7.51
N THR A 127 -16.44 14.41 7.72
CA THR A 127 -16.94 13.45 6.73
C THR A 127 -17.65 12.32 7.45
N SER A 128 -18.83 11.94 6.96
CA SER A 128 -19.58 10.79 7.40
C SER A 128 -20.30 10.15 6.21
N ASP A 129 -20.89 8.99 6.44
CA ASP A 129 -21.63 8.19 5.47
C ASP A 129 -20.94 8.00 4.11
N GLN A 130 -19.64 7.68 4.14
CA GLN A 130 -18.85 7.43 2.94
C GLN A 130 -19.18 6.06 2.35
N LYS A 131 -19.68 6.00 1.12
CA LYS A 131 -20.01 4.76 0.43
C LYS A 131 -19.48 4.78 -1.00
N SER A 132 -19.11 3.59 -1.49
CA SER A 132 -18.67 3.37 -2.87
C SER A 132 -19.45 2.20 -3.46
N GLN A 133 -20.08 2.43 -4.61
CA GLN A 133 -20.72 1.39 -5.41
C GLN A 133 -19.90 1.17 -6.67
N PHE A 134 -19.30 -0.01 -6.79
CA PHE A 134 -18.62 -0.46 -8.00
C PHE A 134 -19.65 -1.15 -8.90
N GLY A 135 -19.53 -0.99 -10.20
CA GLY A 135 -20.49 -1.56 -11.13
C GLY A 135 -20.01 -1.61 -12.56
N LEU A 136 -20.81 -2.27 -13.40
CA LEU A 136 -20.62 -2.38 -14.83
C LEU A 136 -21.82 -1.75 -15.56
N LYS A 137 -21.56 -0.93 -16.57
CA LYS A 137 -22.57 -0.42 -17.50
C LYS A 137 -22.29 -1.00 -18.89
N GLY A 138 -22.91 -2.14 -19.19
CA GLY A 138 -22.39 -3.02 -20.24
C GLY A 138 -21.02 -3.52 -19.80
N ASP A 139 -20.01 -3.44 -20.67
CA ASP A 139 -18.64 -3.84 -20.33
C ASP A 139 -17.82 -2.72 -19.65
N GLN A 140 -18.39 -1.54 -19.45
CA GLN A 140 -17.67 -0.39 -18.90
C GLN A 140 -17.73 -0.36 -17.37
N PRO A 141 -16.59 -0.51 -16.67
CA PRO A 141 -16.54 -0.41 -15.22
C PRO A 141 -16.67 1.05 -14.74
N PHE A 142 -17.44 1.23 -13.68
CA PHE A 142 -17.65 2.51 -13.03
C PHE A 142 -17.64 2.38 -11.50
N VAL A 143 -17.41 3.52 -10.84
CA VAL A 143 -17.58 3.67 -9.40
C VAL A 143 -18.46 4.88 -9.13
N TYR A 144 -19.45 4.74 -8.26
CA TYR A 144 -20.22 5.85 -7.74
C TYR A 144 -19.88 6.03 -6.26
N ASN A 145 -19.39 7.22 -5.89
CA ASN A 145 -19.16 7.55 -4.49
C ASN A 145 -20.21 8.52 -3.99
N VAL A 146 -20.56 8.36 -2.72
CA VAL A 146 -21.36 9.32 -1.98
C VAL A 146 -20.76 9.49 -0.59
N ALA A 147 -20.73 10.72 -0.10
CA ALA A 147 -20.31 11.04 1.26
C ALA A 147 -21.07 12.27 1.77
N ARG A 148 -21.36 12.28 3.06
CA ARG A 148 -21.76 13.49 3.76
C ARG A 148 -20.52 14.26 4.14
N ILE A 149 -20.38 15.48 3.63
CA ILE A 149 -19.23 16.36 3.93
C ILE A 149 -19.70 17.61 4.67
N GLY A 150 -19.00 17.97 5.74
CA GLY A 150 -19.15 19.24 6.44
C GLY A 150 -18.42 20.34 5.70
N ILE A 151 -19.15 21.31 5.15
CA ILE A 151 -18.59 22.46 4.42
C ILE A 151 -18.42 23.70 5.33
N THR A 152 -19.04 23.67 6.50
CA THR A 152 -18.76 24.54 7.64
C THR A 152 -18.90 23.71 8.92
N PRO A 153 -18.50 24.21 10.10
CA PRO A 153 -18.70 23.50 11.36
C PRO A 153 -20.17 23.12 11.67
N THR A 154 -21.15 23.82 11.08
CA THR A 154 -22.59 23.63 11.36
C THR A 154 -23.40 23.14 10.16
N ARG A 155 -22.81 23.06 8.96
CA ARG A 155 -23.50 22.70 7.73
C ARG A 155 -22.83 21.53 7.03
N SER A 156 -23.59 20.47 6.79
CA SER A 156 -23.17 19.34 5.94
C SER A 156 -24.02 19.22 4.69
N VAL A 157 -23.44 18.66 3.64
CA VAL A 157 -24.11 18.37 2.35
C VAL A 157 -23.74 16.96 1.89
N CYS A 158 -24.60 16.35 1.07
CA CYS A 158 -24.27 15.11 0.40
C CYS A 158 -23.54 15.41 -0.91
N TYR A 159 -22.27 15.03 -0.93
CA TYR A 159 -21.41 15.07 -2.11
C TYR A 159 -21.44 13.70 -2.80
N SER A 160 -21.49 13.71 -4.12
CA SER A 160 -21.39 12.49 -4.93
C SER A 160 -20.71 12.74 -6.26
N ASP A 161 -19.98 11.74 -6.73
CA ASP A 161 -19.34 11.70 -8.03
C ASP A 161 -19.44 10.31 -8.66
N THR A 162 -19.16 10.26 -9.96
CA THR A 162 -19.09 9.00 -10.71
C THR A 162 -17.76 8.95 -11.44
N GLY A 163 -17.02 7.87 -11.23
CA GLY A 163 -15.74 7.59 -11.88
C GLY A 163 -15.89 6.53 -12.95
N THR A 164 -15.22 6.73 -14.08
CA THR A 164 -14.89 5.63 -15.00
C THR A 164 -13.61 4.96 -14.51
N VAL A 165 -13.52 3.64 -14.72
CA VAL A 165 -12.38 2.83 -14.26
C VAL A 165 -11.53 2.39 -15.45
N GLU A 166 -10.23 2.59 -15.34
CA GLU A 166 -9.20 2.07 -16.24
C GLU A 166 -8.28 1.14 -15.44
N PHE A 167 -8.04 -0.08 -15.92
CA PHE A 167 -7.15 -1.03 -15.24
C PHE A 167 -5.71 -0.86 -15.71
N LEU A 168 -4.80 -0.63 -14.77
CA LEU A 168 -3.39 -0.43 -15.03
C LEU A 168 -2.66 -1.78 -15.12
N ASP A 169 -1.62 -1.86 -15.95
CA ASP A 169 -0.76 -3.04 -16.09
C ASP A 169 -1.52 -4.36 -16.38
N ASN A 170 -2.70 -4.28 -17.01
CA ASN A 170 -3.63 -5.41 -17.17
C ASN A 170 -4.00 -6.11 -15.83
N ASN A 171 -3.94 -5.38 -14.72
CA ASN A 171 -4.25 -5.87 -13.39
C ASN A 171 -5.50 -5.15 -12.85
N GLN A 172 -6.60 -5.89 -12.73
CA GLN A 172 -7.87 -5.31 -12.26
C GLN A 172 -7.79 -4.75 -10.83
N ALA A 173 -6.84 -5.21 -10.01
CA ALA A 173 -6.64 -4.67 -8.67
C ALA A 173 -6.02 -3.26 -8.68
N LYS A 174 -5.43 -2.82 -9.80
CA LYS A 174 -4.84 -1.48 -9.96
C LYS A 174 -5.75 -0.62 -10.82
N MET A 175 -6.64 0.14 -10.20
CA MET A 175 -7.57 1.00 -10.93
C MET A 175 -7.03 2.44 -11.00
N PHE A 176 -7.23 3.08 -12.15
CA PHE A 176 -7.13 4.52 -12.34
C PHE A 176 -8.53 5.06 -12.63
N LEU A 177 -8.97 6.02 -11.81
CA LEU A 177 -10.33 6.53 -11.85
C LEU A 177 -10.35 7.97 -12.31
N LYS A 178 -11.27 8.27 -13.22
CA LYS A 178 -11.56 9.62 -13.70
C LYS A 178 -12.96 10.00 -13.24
N TYR A 179 -13.02 10.73 -12.13
CA TYR A 179 -14.26 11.15 -11.48
C TYR A 179 -14.86 12.39 -12.13
N HIS A 180 -16.18 12.41 -12.19
CA HIS A 180 -16.98 13.55 -12.60
C HIS A 180 -18.13 13.78 -11.61
N ASN A 181 -18.21 15.00 -11.08
CA ASN A 181 -19.33 15.45 -10.28
C ASN A 181 -20.38 16.10 -11.18
N LYS A 182 -21.55 15.48 -11.31
CA LYS A 182 -22.62 15.98 -12.20
C LYS A 182 -23.20 17.33 -11.78
N LYS A 183 -23.15 17.67 -10.48
CA LYS A 183 -23.75 18.92 -9.97
C LYS A 183 -22.83 20.11 -10.15
N THR A 184 -21.52 19.92 -9.91
CA THR A 184 -20.53 21.00 -9.98
C THR A 184 -19.79 21.04 -11.31
N GLY A 185 -19.86 19.98 -12.11
CA GLY A 185 -19.08 19.81 -13.34
C GLY A 185 -17.61 19.47 -13.09
N GLN A 186 -17.16 19.46 -11.83
CA GLN A 186 -15.77 19.21 -11.46
C GLN A 186 -15.33 17.80 -11.85
N THR A 187 -14.07 17.68 -12.23
CA THR A 187 -13.42 16.41 -12.55
C THR A 187 -12.13 16.26 -11.76
N HIS A 188 -11.83 15.06 -11.31
CA HIS A 188 -10.54 14.75 -10.70
C HIS A 188 -10.13 13.32 -10.99
N GLN A 189 -8.86 13.00 -10.75
CA GLN A 189 -8.29 11.70 -11.04
C GLN A 189 -7.65 11.08 -9.80
N GLN A 190 -7.72 9.76 -9.69
CA GLN A 190 -7.15 9.05 -8.55
C GLN A 190 -6.84 7.60 -8.90
N ASN A 191 -5.66 7.13 -8.49
CA ASN A 191 -5.38 5.70 -8.44
C ASN A 191 -6.12 5.07 -7.24
N GLN A 192 -6.80 3.95 -7.41
CA GLN A 192 -7.30 3.14 -6.31
C GLN A 192 -6.90 1.69 -6.52
N TRP A 193 -6.06 1.18 -5.63
CA TRP A 193 -5.53 -0.17 -5.69
C TRP A 193 -6.17 -1.02 -4.60
N VAL A 194 -6.70 -2.18 -4.95
CA VAL A 194 -7.25 -3.14 -4.00
C VAL A 194 -6.10 -3.95 -3.41
N LEU A 195 -5.77 -3.71 -2.15
CA LEU A 195 -4.71 -4.44 -1.45
C LEU A 195 -5.21 -5.78 -0.90
N TYR A 196 -6.47 -5.81 -0.47
CA TYR A 196 -7.12 -7.00 0.07
C TYR A 196 -8.61 -6.92 -0.20
N THR A 197 -9.21 -8.08 -0.46
CA THR A 197 -10.64 -8.29 -0.27
C THR A 197 -10.96 -9.78 -0.16
N ASP A 198 -12.01 -10.08 0.59
CA ASP A 198 -12.74 -11.35 0.55
C ASP A 198 -14.05 -11.26 -0.25
N TYR A 199 -14.30 -10.13 -0.92
CA TYR A 199 -15.50 -9.77 -1.69
C TYR A 199 -16.80 -9.65 -0.88
N ASP A 200 -16.94 -10.45 0.17
CA ASP A 200 -18.20 -10.61 0.92
C ASP A 200 -18.29 -9.69 2.14
N ASN A 201 -17.17 -9.40 2.81
CA ASN A 201 -17.19 -8.77 4.13
C ASN A 201 -16.37 -7.49 4.17
N MET A 202 -15.12 -7.55 3.73
CA MET A 202 -14.16 -6.47 3.86
C MET A 202 -13.28 -6.31 2.62
N ALA A 203 -12.90 -5.07 2.34
CA ALA A 203 -11.84 -4.73 1.40
C ALA A 203 -10.95 -3.61 1.92
N VAL A 204 -9.72 -3.57 1.44
CA VAL A 204 -8.76 -2.50 1.73
C VAL A 204 -8.32 -1.90 0.41
N VAL A 205 -8.65 -0.62 0.22
CA VAL A 205 -8.34 0.15 -0.98
C VAL A 205 -7.33 1.23 -0.63
N TYR A 206 -6.29 1.37 -1.42
CA TYR A 206 -5.19 2.31 -1.22
C TYR A 206 -5.02 3.22 -2.44
N ALA A 207 -4.62 4.46 -2.22
CA ALA A 207 -4.24 5.39 -3.27
C ALA A 207 -2.92 6.08 -2.94
N CYS A 208 -2.03 6.16 -3.92
CA CYS A 208 -0.96 7.15 -3.94
C CYS A 208 -1.24 8.18 -5.04
N GLN A 209 -1.36 9.44 -4.68
CA GLN A 209 -1.59 10.55 -5.63
C GLN A 209 -0.32 11.32 -5.98
N LYS A 210 0.75 11.17 -5.21
CA LYS A 210 2.03 11.85 -5.45
C LYS A 210 3.18 10.95 -5.04
N GLU A 211 3.79 10.30 -6.03
CA GLU A 211 5.04 9.60 -5.87
C GLU A 211 6.19 10.61 -5.81
N GLN A 212 7.17 10.34 -4.94
CA GLN A 212 8.36 11.14 -4.75
C GLN A 212 9.49 10.66 -5.67
N THR A 213 10.56 11.44 -5.77
CA THR A 213 11.71 11.07 -6.62
C THR A 213 12.39 9.79 -6.16
N ASP A 214 12.26 9.42 -4.88
CA ASP A 214 12.78 8.17 -4.30
C ASP A 214 11.85 6.96 -4.50
N GLY A 215 10.71 7.13 -5.18
CA GLY A 215 9.73 6.07 -5.42
C GLY A 215 8.75 5.81 -4.27
N THR A 216 8.85 6.56 -3.17
CA THR A 216 7.89 6.49 -2.07
C THR A 216 6.65 7.34 -2.33
N CYS A 217 5.55 7.08 -1.63
CA CYS A 217 4.39 7.96 -1.69
C CYS A 217 4.51 9.12 -0.69
N HIS A 218 4.22 10.34 -1.13
CA HIS A 218 4.21 11.51 -0.25
C HIS A 218 3.18 11.33 0.89
N ALA A 219 3.58 11.67 2.13
CA ALA A 219 2.83 11.34 3.33
C ALA A 219 1.40 11.93 3.38
N ASP A 220 1.19 13.10 2.76
CA ASP A 220 -0.12 13.77 2.67
C ASP A 220 -0.96 13.38 1.45
N HIS A 221 -0.39 12.58 0.53
CA HIS A 221 -1.03 12.15 -0.72
C HIS A 221 -1.22 10.63 -0.80
N ARG A 222 -1.14 9.96 0.35
CA ARG A 222 -1.49 8.55 0.53
C ARG A 222 -2.83 8.45 1.21
N TYR A 223 -3.72 7.65 0.65
CA TYR A 223 -5.06 7.45 1.17
C TYR A 223 -5.34 5.96 1.29
N ILE A 224 -6.10 5.60 2.31
CA ILE A 224 -6.58 4.24 2.49
C ILE A 224 -8.02 4.27 2.98
N TRP A 225 -8.83 3.37 2.43
CA TRP A 225 -10.21 3.14 2.83
C TRP A 225 -10.38 1.67 3.16
N ILE A 226 -10.86 1.42 4.37
CA ILE A 226 -11.32 0.10 4.80
C ILE A 226 -12.81 0.05 4.52
N LEU A 227 -13.16 -0.78 3.56
CA LEU A 227 -14.52 -0.97 3.08
C LEU A 227 -15.13 -2.20 3.75
N ALA A 228 -16.40 -2.13 4.11
CA ALA A 228 -17.14 -3.27 4.62
C ALA A 228 -18.62 -3.25 4.17
N LYS A 229 -19.26 -4.41 4.16
CA LYS A 229 -20.72 -4.51 3.92
C LYS A 229 -21.55 -4.09 5.14
N LYS A 230 -20.94 -4.20 6.32
CA LYS A 230 -21.45 -3.78 7.63
C LYS A 230 -20.87 -2.42 8.04
N SER A 231 -21.47 -1.79 9.04
CA SER A 231 -21.04 -0.45 9.51
C SER A 231 -19.89 -0.48 10.53
N THR A 232 -19.48 -1.67 11.00
CA THR A 232 -18.40 -1.85 11.98
C THR A 232 -17.59 -3.10 11.66
N LEU A 233 -16.30 -3.10 12.00
CA LEU A 233 -15.42 -4.26 11.85
C LEU A 233 -15.48 -5.15 13.09
N THR A 234 -15.27 -6.46 12.91
CA THR A 234 -14.89 -7.38 13.98
C THR A 234 -13.44 -7.12 14.42
N PRO A 235 -13.03 -7.60 15.61
CA PRO A 235 -11.64 -7.47 16.05
C PRO A 235 -10.61 -8.08 15.09
N GLU A 236 -10.94 -9.18 14.42
CA GLU A 236 -10.05 -9.83 13.45
C GLU A 236 -9.90 -8.99 12.18
N GLU A 237 -11.02 -8.48 11.64
CA GLU A 237 -11.01 -7.59 10.49
C GLU A 237 -10.28 -6.29 10.80
N GLU A 238 -10.43 -5.74 12.01
CA GLU A 238 -9.71 -4.56 12.45
C GLU A 238 -8.20 -4.80 12.55
N ALA A 239 -7.77 -5.93 13.13
CA ALA A 239 -6.36 -6.31 13.17
C ALA A 239 -5.78 -6.47 11.75
N ARG A 240 -6.54 -7.10 10.84
CA ARG A 240 -6.15 -7.26 9.43
C ARG A 240 -6.04 -5.91 8.72
N ALA A 241 -7.03 -5.04 8.87
CA ALA A 241 -7.04 -3.70 8.29
C ALA A 241 -5.85 -2.86 8.76
N ASN A 242 -5.57 -2.87 10.07
CA ASN A 242 -4.42 -2.16 10.64
C ASN A 242 -3.08 -2.74 10.14
N GLY A 243 -2.95 -4.06 10.05
CA GLY A 243 -1.75 -4.70 9.50
C GLY A 243 -1.48 -4.32 8.04
N ILE A 244 -2.53 -4.31 7.20
CA ILE A 244 -2.41 -3.89 5.80
C ILE A 244 -2.10 -2.40 5.70
N ALA A 245 -2.75 -1.53 6.49
CA ALA A 245 -2.45 -0.11 6.52
C ALA A 245 -0.98 0.15 6.91
N ALA A 246 -0.47 -0.57 7.91
CA ALA A 246 0.92 -0.49 8.33
C ALA A 246 1.89 -0.92 7.22
N SER A 247 1.54 -1.92 6.40
CA SER A 247 2.37 -2.37 5.27
C SER A 247 2.59 -1.29 4.19
N VAL A 248 1.68 -0.30 4.11
CA VAL A 248 1.79 0.89 3.25
C VAL A 248 2.11 2.16 4.05
N CYS A 249 2.69 1.98 5.24
CA CYS A 249 3.15 3.03 6.16
C CYS A 249 2.06 3.99 6.64
N ILE A 250 0.79 3.56 6.67
CA ILE A 250 -0.33 4.33 7.19
C ILE A 250 -0.72 3.79 8.57
N SER A 251 -0.83 4.69 9.54
CA SER A 251 -1.33 4.42 10.89
C SER A 251 -2.43 5.42 11.26
N GLY A 252 -3.08 5.21 12.42
CA GLY A 252 -4.07 6.17 12.93
C GLY A 252 -5.35 6.27 12.11
N LEU A 253 -5.92 5.12 11.72
CA LEU A 253 -7.19 5.08 10.99
C LEU A 253 -8.34 5.64 11.82
N LYS A 254 -9.12 6.54 11.22
CA LYS A 254 -10.33 7.15 11.76
C LYS A 254 -11.54 6.33 11.39
N THR A 255 -12.51 6.24 12.30
CA THR A 255 -13.81 5.59 12.04
C THR A 255 -14.74 6.55 11.31
N VAL A 256 -15.55 6.02 10.38
CA VAL A 256 -16.60 6.76 9.69
C VAL A 256 -17.95 6.45 10.32
N ASP A 257 -18.70 7.50 10.66
CA ASP A 257 -20.08 7.37 11.13
C ASP A 257 -21.05 7.18 9.96
N HIS A 258 -22.06 6.31 10.13
CA HIS A 258 -23.09 6.03 9.11
C HIS A 258 -24.52 6.32 9.61
N ASN A 259 -24.69 7.09 10.68
CA ASN A 259 -26.00 7.30 11.31
C ASN A 259 -26.88 8.32 10.57
N GLN A 260 -26.28 9.17 9.73
CA GLN A 260 -27.00 10.17 8.92
C GLN A 260 -26.79 9.92 7.43
N PRO A 261 -27.48 8.93 6.85
CA PRO A 261 -27.23 8.52 5.49
C PRO A 261 -27.50 9.64 4.49
N CYS A 262 -26.67 9.70 3.45
CA CYS A 262 -27.01 10.40 2.23
C CYS A 262 -28.03 9.58 1.42
N PRO A 263 -28.98 10.26 0.76
CA PRO A 263 -29.96 9.63 -0.11
C PRO A 263 -29.30 9.02 -1.36
#